data_AF-A0A2W7TUG3-F1
#
_entry.id   AF-A0A2W7TUG3-F1
#
_cell.length_a   1.000
_cell.length_b   1.000
_cell.length_c   1.000
_cell.angle_alpha   90.00
_cell.angle_beta   90.00
_cell.angle_gamma   90.00
#
_symmetry.space_group_name_H-M   'P 1'
#
loop_
_entity.id
_entity.type
_entity.pdbx_description
1 polymer ?
#
loop_
_entity_poly.entity_id
_entity_poly.type
_entity_poly.pdbx_seq_one_letter_code
_entity_poly.pdbx_strand_id
1 'polypeptide(L)'
;MENSILYDKIIDSITFTEFYKTTEFENGKISSINYSFEQEGFVPLNLIFSSKKGRISEMISNEVGIKSETAGAILNFAVMIILSHFVNEKQKSTIIQNDLNSQKKIILHNVPEGIRVLLGYSNFEYEDAHADSNASIKTNSKPHFLNKIFKF
;
A
#
# COMPACT_ATOMS: atom_id res chain seq x y z
N MET A 1 -4.10 -14.30 -15.25
CA MET A 1 -3.61 -14.99 -14.03
C MET A 1 -2.08 -14.98 -13.97
N GLU A 2 -1.35 -15.24 -15.06
CA GLU A 2 0.13 -15.13 -15.09
C GLU A 2 0.68 -13.74 -14.75
N ASN A 3 0.03 -12.65 -15.20
CA ASN A 3 0.54 -11.29 -14.99
C ASN A 3 0.50 -10.82 -13.52
N SER A 4 -0.41 -11.33 -12.69
CA SER A 4 -0.40 -10.98 -11.25
C SER A 4 0.81 -11.62 -10.56
N ILE A 5 1.19 -12.84 -10.96
CA ILE A 5 2.35 -13.55 -10.41
C ILE A 5 3.65 -12.79 -10.71
N LEU A 6 3.79 -12.21 -11.91
CA LEU A 6 4.96 -11.40 -12.25
C LEU A 6 4.98 -10.08 -11.46
N TYR A 7 3.84 -9.40 -11.37
CA TYR A 7 3.72 -8.16 -10.60
C TYR A 7 4.12 -8.37 -9.14
N ASP A 8 3.56 -9.38 -8.47
CA ASP A 8 3.85 -9.67 -7.07
C ASP A 8 5.35 -9.97 -6.86
N LYS A 9 5.95 -10.79 -7.73
CA LYS A 9 7.39 -11.08 -7.69
C LYS A 9 8.27 -9.83 -7.85
N ILE A 10 7.88 -8.91 -8.73
CA ILE A 10 8.62 -7.66 -8.94
C ILE A 10 8.52 -6.78 -7.68
N ILE A 11 7.32 -6.62 -7.11
CA ILE A 11 7.11 -5.83 -5.89
C ILE A 11 7.87 -6.43 -4.70
N ASP A 12 7.81 -7.74 -4.53
CA ASP A 12 8.52 -8.44 -3.45
C ASP A 12 10.04 -8.29 -3.59
N SER A 13 10.56 -8.32 -4.83
CA SER A 13 12.00 -8.14 -5.09
C SER A 13 12.54 -6.77 -4.71
N ILE A 14 11.68 -5.78 -4.47
CA ILE A 14 12.04 -4.40 -4.11
C ILE A 14 11.81 -4.12 -2.63
N THR A 15 10.71 -4.63 -2.07
CA THR A 15 10.23 -4.26 -0.73
C THR A 15 11.26 -4.49 0.39
N PHE A 16 12.16 -5.45 0.21
CA PHE A 16 13.19 -5.80 1.21
C PHE A 16 14.59 -5.28 0.90
N THR A 17 14.76 -4.56 -0.22
CA THR A 17 16.06 -4.04 -0.66
C THR A 17 16.54 -2.92 0.24
N GLU A 18 17.86 -2.83 0.41
CA GLU A 18 18.47 -1.71 1.13
C GLU A 18 18.25 -0.41 0.37
N PHE A 19 18.25 -0.46 -0.97
CA PHE A 19 17.91 0.70 -1.79
C PHE A 19 16.54 1.26 -1.40
N TYR A 20 15.50 0.42 -1.34
CA TYR A 20 14.15 0.88 -1.00
C TYR A 20 14.07 1.44 0.42
N LYS A 21 14.63 0.72 1.42
CA LYS A 21 14.54 1.13 2.82
C LYS A 21 15.24 2.46 3.12
N THR A 22 16.29 2.77 2.36
CA THR A 22 17.11 3.96 2.58
C THR A 22 16.80 5.10 1.61
N THR A 23 15.97 4.85 0.59
CA THR A 23 15.50 5.88 -0.34
C THR A 23 14.23 6.50 0.21
N GLU A 24 14.33 7.75 0.61
CA GLU A 24 13.17 8.52 1.08
C GLU A 24 12.46 9.18 -0.11
N PHE A 25 11.13 9.00 -0.16
CA PHE A 25 10.25 9.54 -1.21
C PHE A 25 9.34 10.64 -0.65
N GLU A 26 9.88 11.85 -0.50
CA GLU A 26 9.12 13.02 -0.05
C GLU A 26 8.53 13.79 -1.23
N ASN A 27 7.19 13.91 -1.30
CA ASN A 27 6.50 14.75 -2.30
C ASN A 27 6.99 14.57 -3.75
N GLY A 28 7.34 13.34 -4.13
CA GLY A 28 7.85 13.01 -5.47
C GLY A 28 9.33 13.35 -5.70
N LYS A 29 10.07 13.75 -4.66
CA LYS A 29 11.51 13.95 -4.65
C LYS A 29 12.21 12.83 -3.91
N ILE A 30 13.42 12.53 -4.34
CA ILE A 30 14.32 11.58 -3.68
C ILE A 30 15.28 12.39 -2.82
N SER A 31 15.23 12.22 -1.49
CA SER A 31 16.11 12.94 -0.54
C SER A 31 17.42 12.20 -0.27
N SER A 32 17.47 10.89 -0.45
CA SER A 32 18.65 10.04 -0.21
C SER A 32 18.72 8.88 -1.22
N ILE A 33 19.93 8.50 -1.63
CA ILE A 33 20.17 7.39 -2.57
C ILE A 33 21.27 6.49 -2.01
N ASN A 34 21.06 5.17 -2.09
CA ASN A 34 22.03 4.14 -1.74
C ASN A 34 22.61 3.50 -3.00
N TYR A 35 23.92 3.24 -3.03
CA TYR A 35 24.61 2.59 -4.15
C TYR A 35 24.34 1.08 -4.28
N SER A 36 23.55 0.49 -3.38
CA SER A 36 23.12 -0.91 -3.44
C SER A 36 22.37 -1.26 -4.74
N PHE A 37 21.88 -0.27 -5.49
CA PHE A 37 21.23 -0.47 -6.79
C PHE A 37 22.06 -1.30 -7.77
N GLU A 38 23.40 -1.24 -7.71
CA GLU A 38 24.27 -1.98 -8.63
C GLU A 38 24.03 -3.49 -8.55
N GLN A 39 23.79 -4.00 -7.34
CA GLN A 39 23.51 -5.41 -7.09
C GLN A 39 22.01 -5.68 -7.13
N GLU A 40 21.22 -4.85 -6.45
CA GLU A 40 19.80 -5.09 -6.23
C GLU A 40 18.96 -4.92 -7.50
N GLY A 41 19.31 -3.95 -8.37
CA GLY A 41 18.61 -3.69 -9.63
C GLY A 41 18.71 -4.85 -10.64
N PHE A 42 19.65 -5.77 -10.45
CA PHE A 42 19.78 -6.95 -11.30
C PHE A 42 18.55 -7.86 -11.21
N VAL A 43 18.00 -8.06 -10.00
CA VAL A 43 16.89 -8.99 -9.75
C VAL A 43 15.62 -8.59 -10.53
N PRO A 44 15.07 -7.38 -10.37
CA PRO A 44 13.87 -6.97 -11.11
C PRO A 44 14.11 -6.91 -12.62
N LEU A 45 15.30 -6.49 -13.08
CA LEU A 45 15.61 -6.51 -14.51
C LEU A 45 15.66 -7.93 -15.08
N ASN A 46 16.17 -8.90 -14.33
CA ASN A 46 16.16 -10.29 -14.76
C ASN A 46 14.74 -10.89 -14.74
N LEU A 47 13.86 -10.42 -13.87
CA LEU A 47 12.43 -10.79 -13.92
C LEU A 47 11.74 -10.21 -15.17
N ILE A 48 12.05 -8.96 -15.55
CA ILE A 48 11.42 -8.26 -16.68
C ILE A 48 11.98 -8.73 -18.03
N PHE A 49 13.30 -8.81 -18.15
CA PHE A 49 14.01 -9.05 -19.41
C PHE A 49 14.69 -10.42 -19.49
N SER A 50 14.57 -11.25 -18.46
CA SER A 50 15.28 -12.52 -18.36
C SER A 50 16.79 -12.31 -18.59
N SER A 51 17.46 -13.24 -19.26
CA SER A 51 18.89 -13.17 -19.59
C SER A 51 19.27 -12.08 -20.62
N LYS A 52 18.33 -11.24 -21.09
CA LYS A 52 18.61 -10.24 -22.13
C LYS A 52 19.17 -8.92 -21.59
N LYS A 53 19.24 -8.72 -20.27
CA LYS A 53 19.78 -7.49 -19.65
C LYS A 53 21.15 -7.09 -20.22
N GLY A 54 22.08 -8.03 -20.34
CA GLY A 54 23.43 -7.74 -20.86
C GLY A 54 23.41 -7.17 -22.28
N ARG A 55 22.60 -7.76 -23.17
CA ARG A 55 22.39 -7.26 -24.53
C ARG A 55 21.74 -5.87 -24.55
N ILE A 56 20.80 -5.61 -23.64
CA ILE A 56 20.17 -4.28 -23.53
C ILE A 56 21.21 -3.24 -23.09
N SER A 57 22.05 -3.56 -22.10
CA SER A 57 23.16 -2.69 -21.69
C SER A 57 24.15 -2.43 -22.82
N GLU A 58 24.51 -3.45 -23.60
CA GLU A 58 25.37 -3.31 -24.79
C GLU A 58 24.73 -2.41 -25.86
N MET A 59 23.43 -2.58 -26.12
CA MET A 59 22.69 -1.73 -27.06
C MET A 59 22.70 -0.26 -26.61
N ILE A 60 22.39 0.00 -25.33
CA ILE A 60 22.43 1.35 -24.76
C ILE A 60 23.84 1.93 -24.81
N SER A 61 24.85 1.13 -24.49
CA SER A 61 26.27 1.50 -24.54
C SER A 61 26.70 1.94 -25.94
N ASN A 62 26.33 1.18 -26.97
CA ASN A 62 26.65 1.50 -28.36
C ASN A 62 25.91 2.75 -28.86
N GLU A 63 24.63 2.90 -28.48
CA GLU A 63 23.81 4.04 -28.89
C GLU A 63 24.27 5.36 -28.24
N VAL A 64 24.58 5.33 -26.95
CA VAL A 64 24.92 6.53 -26.17
C VAL A 64 26.43 6.82 -26.19
N GLY A 65 27.25 5.85 -26.60
CA GLY A 65 28.71 5.99 -26.62
C GLY A 65 29.35 5.90 -25.22
N ILE A 66 28.79 5.10 -24.32
CA ILE A 66 29.31 4.87 -22.96
C ILE A 66 29.75 3.41 -22.78
N LYS A 67 30.47 3.08 -21.71
CA LYS A 67 30.84 1.69 -21.40
C LYS A 67 29.59 0.86 -21.04
N SER A 68 29.60 -0.43 -21.39
CA SER A 68 28.48 -1.35 -21.12
C SER A 68 28.20 -1.51 -19.63
N GLU A 69 29.24 -1.49 -18.80
CA GLU A 69 29.12 -1.52 -17.34
C GLU A 69 28.40 -0.28 -16.82
N THR A 70 28.73 0.90 -17.37
CA THR A 70 28.06 2.17 -17.03
C THR A 70 26.60 2.16 -17.47
N ALA A 71 26.31 1.68 -18.68
CA ALA A 71 24.93 1.51 -19.15
C ALA A 71 24.14 0.55 -18.25
N GLY A 72 24.76 -0.56 -17.81
CA GLY A 72 24.17 -1.50 -16.88
C GLY A 72 23.89 -0.91 -15.49
N ALA A 73 24.81 -0.09 -14.97
CA ALA A 73 24.63 0.62 -13.70
C ALA A 73 23.48 1.63 -13.78
N ILE A 74 23.39 2.40 -14.87
CA ILE A 74 22.27 3.34 -15.11
C ILE A 74 20.93 2.57 -15.19
N LEU A 75 20.91 1.44 -15.89
CA LEU A 75 19.70 0.62 -16.03
C LEU A 75 19.25 0.03 -14.68
N ASN A 76 20.21 -0.45 -13.88
CA ASN A 76 19.98 -0.90 -12.51
C ASN A 76 19.41 0.22 -11.62
N PHE A 77 20.00 1.40 -11.68
CA PHE A 77 19.54 2.56 -10.92
C PHE A 77 18.12 2.97 -11.32
N ALA A 78 17.86 3.06 -12.62
CA ALA A 78 16.55 3.46 -13.14
C ALA A 78 15.44 2.50 -12.73
N VAL A 79 15.66 1.18 -12.83
CA VAL A 79 14.64 0.20 -12.42
C VAL A 79 14.36 0.30 -10.92
N MET A 80 15.40 0.51 -10.09
CA MET A 80 15.25 0.58 -8.65
C MET A 80 14.44 1.81 -8.26
N ILE A 81 14.74 2.99 -8.82
CA ILE A 81 13.96 4.20 -8.58
C ILE A 81 12.49 4.01 -8.95
N ILE A 82 12.22 3.54 -10.18
CA ILE A 82 10.85 3.44 -10.69
C ILE A 82 10.02 2.48 -9.84
N LEU A 83 10.58 1.31 -9.53
CA LEU A 83 9.84 0.32 -8.77
C LEU A 83 9.72 0.69 -7.29
N SER A 84 10.75 1.26 -6.68
CA SER A 84 10.68 1.77 -5.31
C SER A 84 9.62 2.86 -5.18
N HIS A 85 9.48 3.75 -6.17
CA HIS A 85 8.39 4.72 -6.21
C HIS A 85 7.01 4.03 -6.21
N PHE A 86 6.81 3.00 -7.05
CA PHE A 86 5.53 2.28 -7.08
C PHE A 86 5.22 1.53 -5.78
N VAL A 87 6.22 0.92 -5.14
CA VAL A 87 6.05 0.28 -3.83
C VAL A 87 5.62 1.32 -2.79
N ASN A 88 6.26 2.48 -2.77
CA ASN A 88 5.92 3.58 -1.86
C ASN A 88 4.48 4.10 -2.09
N GLU A 89 4.07 4.33 -3.34
CA GLU A 89 2.70 4.78 -3.65
C GLU A 89 1.65 3.72 -3.27
N LYS A 90 1.95 2.42 -3.46
CA LYS A 90 1.09 1.33 -2.98
C LYS A 90 0.92 1.37 -1.46
N GLN A 91 2.01 1.56 -0.71
CA GLN A 91 1.96 1.68 0.75
C GLN A 91 1.13 2.88 1.20
N LYS A 92 1.32 4.06 0.57
CA LYS A 92 0.49 5.24 0.83
C LYS A 92 -1.00 4.98 0.59
N SER A 93 -1.34 4.29 -0.49
CA SER A 93 -2.74 3.91 -0.75
C SER A 93 -3.31 3.02 0.36
N THR A 94 -2.53 2.07 0.89
CA THR A 94 -2.97 1.23 2.02
C THR A 94 -3.16 2.05 3.29
N ILE A 95 -2.25 2.99 3.58
CA ILE A 95 -2.35 3.90 4.72
C ILE A 95 -3.64 4.74 4.60
N ILE A 96 -3.88 5.36 3.45
CA ILE A 96 -5.09 6.16 3.21
C ILE A 96 -6.36 5.32 3.37
N GLN A 97 -6.38 4.08 2.86
CA GLN A 97 -7.52 3.19 3.05
C GLN A 97 -7.77 2.87 4.53
N ASN A 98 -6.71 2.61 5.28
CA ASN A 98 -6.81 2.36 6.72
C ASN A 98 -7.30 3.59 7.48
N ASP A 99 -6.81 4.78 7.13
CA ASP A 99 -7.23 6.04 7.72
C ASP A 99 -8.70 6.34 7.42
N LEU A 100 -9.13 6.18 6.16
CA LEU A 100 -10.53 6.34 5.78
C LEU A 100 -11.44 5.36 6.53
N ASN A 101 -11.02 4.10 6.68
CA ASN A 101 -11.75 3.11 7.45
C ASN A 101 -11.83 3.47 8.94
N SER A 102 -10.75 4.02 9.50
CA SER A 102 -10.71 4.52 10.88
C SER A 102 -11.67 5.70 11.06
N GLN A 103 -11.58 6.72 10.19
CA GLN A 103 -12.48 7.87 10.21
C GLN A 103 -13.94 7.47 10.03
N LYS A 104 -14.24 6.51 9.12
CA LYS A 104 -15.57 5.94 8.96
C LYS A 104 -16.10 5.35 10.27
N LYS A 105 -15.29 4.58 11.00
CA LYS A 105 -15.68 4.02 12.31
C LYS A 105 -15.99 5.11 13.33
N ILE A 106 -15.16 6.15 13.40
CA ILE A 106 -15.36 7.30 14.30
C ILE A 106 -16.67 8.03 13.95
N ILE A 107 -16.94 8.29 12.67
CA ILE A 107 -18.18 8.92 12.23
C ILE A 107 -19.39 8.08 12.63
N LEU A 108 -19.37 6.77 12.32
CA LEU A 108 -20.48 5.88 12.65
C LEU A 108 -20.71 5.81 14.16
N HIS A 109 -19.65 5.77 14.97
CA HIS A 109 -19.76 5.79 16.43
C HIS A 109 -20.49 7.04 16.95
N ASN A 110 -20.16 8.22 16.42
CA ASN A 110 -20.71 9.50 16.90
C ASN A 110 -22.09 9.85 16.34
N VAL A 111 -22.52 9.22 15.26
CA VAL A 111 -23.84 9.46 14.64
C VAL A 111 -24.95 8.76 15.44
N PRO A 112 -26.11 9.39 15.69
CA PRO A 112 -27.24 8.75 16.36
C PRO A 112 -27.68 7.44 15.70
N GLU A 113 -28.11 6.47 16.52
CA GLU A 113 -28.50 5.13 16.05
C GLU A 113 -29.54 5.15 14.92
N GLY A 114 -30.55 6.01 15.01
CA GLY A 114 -31.57 6.13 13.96
C GLY A 114 -30.99 6.53 12.60
N ILE A 115 -29.94 7.35 12.58
CA ILE A 115 -29.24 7.74 11.34
C ILE A 115 -28.32 6.60 10.87
N ARG A 116 -27.63 5.89 11.79
CA ARG A 116 -26.83 4.70 11.43
C ARG A 116 -27.67 3.63 10.76
N VAL A 117 -28.86 3.33 11.29
CA VAL A 117 -29.81 2.37 10.72
C VAL A 117 -30.22 2.80 9.31
N LEU A 118 -30.53 4.10 9.12
CA LEU A 118 -30.87 4.65 7.81
C LEU A 118 -29.72 4.50 6.79
N LEU A 119 -28.47 4.61 7.25
CA LEU A 119 -27.27 4.44 6.44
C LEU A 119 -26.88 2.96 6.23
N GLY A 120 -27.65 2.01 6.76
CA GLY A 120 -27.40 0.56 6.60
C GLY A 120 -26.41 -0.04 7.60
N TYR A 121 -26.10 0.66 8.71
CA TYR A 121 -25.15 0.24 9.74
C TYR A 121 -25.85 -0.14 11.06
N SER A 122 -26.90 -0.96 10.99
CA SER A 122 -27.74 -1.32 12.16
C SER A 122 -27.04 -2.18 13.22
N ASN A 123 -25.93 -2.84 12.88
CA ASN A 123 -25.20 -3.76 13.76
C ASN A 123 -23.76 -3.28 13.98
N PHE A 124 -23.54 -1.96 14.00
CA PHE A 124 -22.20 -1.40 14.18
C PHE A 124 -21.76 -1.52 15.63
N GLU A 125 -20.73 -2.33 15.89
CA GLU A 125 -20.06 -2.42 17.18
C GLU A 125 -18.72 -1.66 17.12
N TYR A 126 -18.51 -0.76 18.08
CA TYR A 126 -17.27 -0.01 18.22
C TYR A 126 -16.45 -0.62 19.36
N GLU A 127 -15.34 -1.28 19.03
CA GLU A 127 -14.36 -1.71 20.04
C GLU A 127 -13.54 -0.49 20.48
N ASP A 128 -13.76 -0.05 21.71
CA ASP A 128 -12.98 1.02 22.33
C ASP A 128 -11.59 0.46 22.72
N ALA A 129 -10.53 0.96 22.07
CA ALA A 129 -9.14 0.64 22.44
C ALA A 129 -8.71 1.31 23.77
N HIS A 130 -9.61 2.03 24.43
CA HIS A 130 -9.45 2.57 25.77
C HIS A 130 -10.50 2.03 26.74
N ALA A 131 -10.75 0.71 26.70
CA ALA A 131 -11.38 0.05 27.83
C ALA A 131 -10.32 -0.29 28.88
N ASP A 132 -9.92 0.72 29.66
CA ASP A 132 -9.59 0.44 31.06
C ASP A 132 -10.78 -0.35 31.64
N SER A 133 -10.45 -1.47 32.26
CA SER A 133 -11.34 -2.34 33.00
C SER A 133 -12.49 -1.58 33.68
N ASN A 134 -13.73 -2.05 33.45
CA ASN A 134 -14.99 -1.69 34.12
C ASN A 134 -15.91 -0.70 33.39
N ALA A 135 -16.53 -1.13 32.30
CA ALA A 135 -17.98 -0.94 32.08
C ALA A 135 -18.43 -1.69 30.82
N SER A 136 -18.76 -2.97 30.96
CA SER A 136 -19.64 -3.65 30.01
C SER A 136 -21.02 -2.99 30.11
N ILE A 137 -21.26 -1.93 29.34
CA ILE A 137 -22.62 -1.45 29.09
C ILE A 137 -23.23 -2.43 28.09
N LYS A 138 -23.79 -3.53 28.61
CA LYS A 138 -24.76 -4.34 27.88
C LYS A 138 -25.98 -3.47 27.63
N THR A 139 -26.12 -2.91 26.44
CA THR A 139 -27.41 -2.42 25.96
C THR A 139 -28.28 -3.63 25.63
N ASN A 140 -28.85 -4.25 26.67
CA ASN A 140 -30.00 -5.12 26.54
C ASN A 140 -31.22 -4.27 26.17
N SER A 141 -31.34 -3.85 24.91
CA SER A 141 -32.61 -3.31 24.41
C SER A 141 -33.54 -4.49 24.05
N LYS A 142 -34.29 -4.98 25.03
CA LYS A 142 -35.51 -5.74 24.75
C LYS A 142 -36.44 -4.85 23.91
N PRO A 143 -36.95 -5.31 22.76
CA PRO A 143 -37.92 -4.54 22.00
C PRO A 143 -39.27 -4.67 22.70
N HIS A 144 -39.65 -3.67 23.48
CA HIS A 144 -40.97 -3.62 24.13
C HIS A 144 -41.75 -2.36 23.72
N PHE A 145 -41.76 -2.01 22.44
CA PHE A 145 -42.54 -0.86 21.95
C PHE A 145 -43.13 -1.10 20.55
N LEU A 146 -43.97 -2.13 20.39
CA LEU A 146 -44.91 -2.22 19.26
C LEU A 146 -46.24 -2.85 19.70
N ASN A 147 -46.87 -2.30 20.74
CA ASN A 147 -48.25 -2.69 21.07
C ASN A 147 -49.07 -1.48 21.52
N LYS A 148 -49.53 -0.72 20.54
CA LYS A 148 -50.67 0.23 20.51
C LYS A 148 -50.29 1.38 19.59
N ILE A 149 -50.69 1.31 18.33
CA ILE A 149 -51.24 2.40 17.51
C ILE A 149 -51.64 1.70 16.21
N PHE A 150 -52.81 1.09 16.19
CA PHE A 150 -53.69 0.94 15.02
C PHE A 150 -55.05 0.48 15.56
N LYS A 151 -55.87 1.47 15.89
CA LYS A 151 -57.33 1.36 15.99
C LYS A 151 -57.87 2.63 15.36
N PHE A 152 -58.28 2.52 14.11
CA PHE A 152 -59.46 3.17 13.52
C PHE A 152 -59.88 2.32 12.34
#